data_AF-A0A353XVV2-F1
#
_entry.id   AF-A0A353XVV2-F1
#
_cell.length_a   1.000
_cell.length_b   1.000
_cell.length_c   1.000
_cell.angle_alpha   90.00
_cell.angle_beta   90.00
_cell.angle_gamma   90.00
#
_symmetry.space_group_name_H-M   'P 1'
#
loop_
_entity.id
_entity.type
_entity.pdbx_description
1 polymer ?
#
loop_
_entity_poly.entity_id
_entity_poly.type
_entity_poly.pdbx_seq_one_letter_code
_entity_poly.pdbx_strand_id
1 'polypeptide(L)' 'GEERGTIEDVLEPYLIQQGFLMRSPRGRMATNTAWRYLGLRPPQQQDTAGDLFSE' A
#
# COMPACT_ATOMS: atom_id res chain seq x y z
N GLY A 1 18.14 -2.53 18.86
CA GLY A 1 16.81 -3.03 18.53
C GLY A 1 16.04 -1.84 18.05
N GLU A 2 15.71 -1.79 16.76
CA GLU A 2 14.91 -0.71 16.21
C GLU A 2 13.60 -0.63 16.99
N GLU A 3 13.22 0.58 17.39
CA GLU A 3 12.00 0.85 18.15
C GLU A 3 10.79 0.38 17.32
N ARG A 4 10.38 -0.87 17.56
CA ARG A 4 9.34 -1.59 16.81
C ARG A 4 7.92 -1.05 17.06
N GLY A 5 7.77 0.09 17.73
CA GLY A 5 6.48 0.74 17.98
C GLY A 5 6.14 1.92 17.07
N THR A 6 6.97 2.25 16.06
CA THR A 6 7.00 3.65 15.56
C THR A 6 6.27 3.90 14.23
N ILE A 7 5.91 2.87 13.46
CA ILE A 7 5.25 3.04 12.16
C ILE A 7 3.95 2.24 12.09
N GLU A 8 4.00 0.96 12.46
CA GLU A 8 2.86 0.05 12.34
C GLU A 8 1.75 0.39 13.35
N ASP A 9 2.13 0.81 14.56
CA ASP A 9 1.17 1.10 15.63
C ASP A 9 0.62 2.54 15.60
N VAL A 10 1.32 3.47 14.95
CA VAL A 10 0.99 4.90 14.96
C VAL A 10 0.58 5.42 13.59
N LEU A 11 1.37 5.13 12.56
CA LEU A 11 1.18 5.72 11.23
C LEU A 11 0.18 4.92 10.38
N GLU A 12 0.25 3.57 10.40
CA GLU A 12 -0.69 2.76 9.62
C GLU A 12 -2.17 3.05 9.95
N PRO A 13 -2.61 3.15 11.23
CA PRO A 13 -4.01 3.45 11.55
C PRO A 13 -4.47 4.76 10.92
N TYR A 14 -3.63 5.80 11.01
CA TYR A 14 -3.92 7.10 10.42
C TYR A 14 -4.00 7.03 8.89
N LEU A 15 -3.00 6.42 8.24
CA LEU A 15 -2.93 6.33 6.78
C LEU A 15 -4.06 5.46 6.21
N ILE A 16 -4.48 4.42 6.92
CA ILE A 16 -5.63 3.60 6.55
C ILE A 16 -6.93 4.40 6.71
N GLN A 17 -7.09 5.12 7.83
CA GLN A 17 -8.28 5.94 8.06
C GLN A 17 -8.44 7.08 7.05
N GLN A 18 -7.34 7.71 6.63
CA GLN A 18 -7.33 8.73 5.58
C GLN A 18 -7.47 8.13 4.16
N GLY A 19 -7.45 6.81 4.02
CA GLY A 19 -7.56 6.13 2.72
C GLY A 19 -6.31 6.24 1.85
N PHE A 20 -5.15 6.49 2.45
CA PHE A 20 -3.85 6.54 1.78
C PHE A 20 -3.15 5.16 1.69
N LEU A 21 -3.44 4.28 2.64
CA LEU A 21 -2.83 2.94 2.72
C LEU A 21 -3.92 1.87 2.77
N MET A 22 -3.72 0.77 2.05
CA MET A 22 -4.58 -0.41 2.10
C MET A 22 -3.77 -1.67 2.41
N ARG A 23 -4.37 -2.60 3.15
CA ARG A 23 -3.79 -3.92 3.41
C ARG A 23 -4.23 -4.89 2.31
N SER A 24 -3.28 -5.62 1.75
CA SER A 24 -3.51 -6.66 0.74
C SER A 24 -2.86 -7.98 1.19
N PRO A 25 -3.26 -9.14 0.64
CA PRO A 25 -2.61 -10.42 0.92
C PRO A 25 -1.10 -10.43 0.60
N ARG A 26 -0.64 -9.53 -0.28
CA ARG A 26 0.76 -9.38 -0.69
C ARG A 26 1.53 -8.33 0.13
N GLY A 27 0.89 -7.66 1.10
CA GLY A 27 1.49 -6.60 1.92
C GLY A 27 0.71 -5.30 1.91
N ARG A 28 1.37 -4.19 2.28
CA ARG A 28 0.77 -2.85 2.27
C ARG A 28 0.87 -2.22 0.88
N MET A 29 -0.21 -1.58 0.43
CA MET A 29 -0.26 -0.91 -0.87
C MET A 29 -0.72 0.54 -0.70
N ALA A 30 -0.03 1.47 -1.34
CA ALA A 30 -0.43 2.87 -1.39
C ALA A 30 -1.61 3.04 -2.37
N THR A 31 -2.67 3.73 -1.93
CA THR A 31 -3.86 3.96 -2.74
C THR A 31 -3.62 5.06 -3.78
N ASN A 32 -4.48 5.13 -4.80
CA ASN A 32 -4.44 6.21 -5.79
C ASN A 32 -4.46 7.60 -5.14
N THR A 33 -5.21 7.76 -4.05
CA THR A 33 -5.26 8.99 -3.25
C THR A 33 -3.89 9.38 -2.70
N ALA A 34 -3.11 8.41 -2.21
CA ALA A 34 -1.76 8.67 -1.70
C ALA A 34 -0.80 9.10 -2.82
N TRP A 35 -0.85 8.41 -3.96
CA TRP A 35 -0.06 8.78 -5.14
C TRP A 35 -0.37 10.21 -5.59
N ARG A 36 -1.66 10.56 -5.69
CA ARG A 36 -2.09 11.91 -6.06
C ARG A 36 -1.70 12.97 -5.04
N TYR A 37 -1.82 12.66 -3.74
CA TYR A 37 -1.42 13.56 -2.66
C TYR A 37 0.07 13.88 -2.70
N LEU A 38 0.90 12.89 -3.06
CA LEU A 38 2.34 13.05 -3.23
C LEU A 38 2.73 13.65 -4.60
N GLY A 39 1.77 13.94 -5.48
CA GLY A 39 2.03 14.43 -6.84
C GLY A 39 2.67 13.39 -7.76
N LEU A 40 2.60 12.11 -7.39
CA LEU A 40 3.17 10.99 -8.12
C LEU A 40 2.13 10.30 -9.02
N ARG A 41 2.62 9.62 -10.06
CA ARG A 41 1.76 8.77 -10.90
C ARG A 41 1.64 7.39 -10.24
N PRO A 42 0.42 6.89 -10.01
CA PRO A 42 0.25 5.54 -9.49
C PRO A 42 0.85 4.52 -10.46
N PRO A 43 1.48 3.44 -9.96
CA PRO A 43 1.88 2.35 -10.81
C PRO A 43 0.65 1.82 -11.55
N GLN A 44 0.76 1.59 -12.86
CA GLN A 44 -0.26 0.81 -13.58
C GLN A 44 -0.38 -0.51 -12.81
N GLN A 45 -1.57 -0.78 -12.30
CA GLN A 45 -1.87 -2.00 -11.56
C GLN A 45 -1.59 -3.17 -12.51
N GLN A 46 -0.38 -3.70 -12.44
CA GLN A 46 -0.04 -4.92 -13.14
C GLN A 46 -0.74 -6.00 -12.33
N ASP A 47 -1.93 -6.40 -12.77
CA ASP A 47 -2.62 -7.60 -12.31
C ASP A 47 -1.79 -8.81 -12.73
N THR A 48 -0.59 -8.99 -12.16
CA THR A 48 0.28 -10.16 -12.37
C THR A 48 -0.27 -11.41 -11.66
N ALA A 49 -1.58 -11.48 -11.45
CA ALA A 49 -2.26 -12.62 -10.86
C ALA A 49 -3.01 -13.46 -11.91
N GLY A 50 -3.14 -12.98 -13.15
CA GLY A 50 -3.85 -13.69 -14.22
C GLY A 50 -2.99 -14.65 -15.06
N ASP A 51 -1.66 -14.45 -15.10
CA ASP A 51 -0.81 -15.05 -16.14
C ASP A 51 0.25 -16.04 -15.64
N LEU A 52 0.35 -16.24 -14.32
CA LEU A 52 1.41 -17.08 -13.71
C LEU A 52 1.01 -18.54 -13.49
N PHE A 53 -0.24 -18.91 -13.78
CA PHE A 53 -0.77 -20.28 -13.62
C PHE A 53 -1.39 -20.84 -14.90
N SER A 54 -0.99 -20.30 -16.07
CA SER A 54 -1.41 -20.80 -17.38
C SER A 54 -0.28 -21.56 -18.08
N GLU A 55 0.18 -22.66 -17.48
CA GLU A 55 0.87 -23.76 -18.17
C GLU A 55 0.40 -25.11 -17.61
#